data_AF-A0AAP5YCY5-F1
#
_entry.id   AF-A0AAP5YCY5-F1
#
_cell.length_a   1.000
_cell.length_b   1.000
_cell.length_c   1.000
_cell.angle_alpha   90.00
_cell.angle_beta   90.00
_cell.angle_gamma   90.00
#
_symmetry.space_group_name_H-M   'P 1'
#
loop_
_entity.id
_entity.type
_entity.pdbx_description
1 polymer ?
#
loop_
_entity_poly.entity_id
_entity_poly.type
_entity_poly.pdbx_seq_one_letter_code
_entity_poly.pdbx_strand_id
1 'polypeptide(L)'
;ECWRDNWNKVIISGREKGLMLQIGCQGERLSLQDWAKRVFVELRQIAVEMDSAAGGDAYQAVCDKLEAWIDNPELTISGQLLELTKELGGLGKVGCALGMKFREENLAHGYQHYSQDIMETEVASSVEKQRQAEESDTLSFDEFLENYFAYLKQ
;
A
#
# COMPACT_ATOMS: atom_id res chain seq x y z
N GLU A 1 7.38 20.28 10.19
CA GLU A 1 7.60 20.07 8.75
C GLU A 1 6.33 20.42 7.98
N CYS A 2 6.40 21.33 7.01
CA CYS A 2 5.23 21.81 6.28
C CYS A 2 4.52 20.74 5.42
N TRP A 3 5.24 19.72 4.95
CA TRP A 3 4.65 18.64 4.16
C TRP A 3 3.61 17.84 4.97
N ARG A 4 3.77 17.72 6.29
CA ARG A 4 2.81 17.01 7.17
C ARG A 4 1.43 17.67 7.17
N ASP A 5 1.35 18.98 6.97
CA ASP A 5 0.06 19.69 6.90
C ASP A 5 -0.76 19.23 5.70
N ASN A 6 -0.13 19.12 4.51
CA ASN A 6 -0.81 18.58 3.33
C ASN A 6 -1.27 17.14 3.55
N TRP A 7 -0.42 16.30 4.15
CA TRP A 7 -0.79 14.93 4.47
C TRP A 7 -2.01 14.86 5.38
N ASN A 8 -2.03 15.64 6.46
CA ASN A 8 -3.18 15.69 7.37
C ASN A 8 -4.46 16.15 6.65
N LYS A 9 -4.37 17.17 5.78
CA LYS A 9 -5.51 17.62 4.97
C LYS A 9 -6.05 16.54 4.05
N VAL A 10 -5.18 15.80 3.37
CA VAL A 10 -5.59 14.69 2.48
C VAL A 10 -6.18 13.53 3.28
N ILE A 11 -5.63 13.21 4.46
CA ILE A 11 -6.17 12.16 5.34
C ILE A 11 -7.61 12.49 5.77
N ILE A 12 -7.85 13.73 6.20
CA ILE A 12 -9.14 14.14 6.77
C ILE A 12 -10.17 14.45 5.67
N SER A 13 -9.76 15.18 4.63
CA SER A 13 -10.65 15.78 3.63
C SER A 13 -10.19 15.55 2.19
N GLY A 14 -9.34 14.56 1.90
CA GLY A 14 -8.74 14.37 0.57
C GLY A 14 -9.72 14.13 -0.59
N ARG A 15 -10.98 13.77 -0.30
CA ARG A 15 -12.06 13.64 -1.30
C ARG A 15 -12.88 14.93 -1.51
N GLU A 16 -12.62 15.98 -0.73
CA GLU A 16 -13.28 17.28 -0.85
C GLU A 16 -12.79 18.01 -2.10
N LYS A 17 -13.71 18.33 -3.02
CA LYS A 17 -13.39 19.06 -4.25
C LYS A 17 -12.94 20.49 -3.91
N GLY A 18 -11.77 20.89 -4.39
CA GLY A 18 -11.22 22.22 -4.14
C GLY A 18 -10.39 22.32 -2.87
N LEU A 19 -10.07 21.18 -2.22
CA LEU A 19 -9.14 21.15 -1.09
C LEU A 19 -7.82 21.83 -1.46
N MET A 20 -7.44 22.88 -0.74
CA MET A 20 -6.23 23.65 -1.01
C MET A 20 -5.03 23.07 -0.27
N LEU A 21 -3.96 22.80 -1.03
CA LEU A 21 -2.68 22.31 -0.53
C LEU A 21 -1.58 23.35 -0.79
N GLN A 22 -0.46 23.23 -0.06
CA GLN A 22 0.67 24.16 -0.19
C GLN A 22 1.94 23.44 -0.63
N ILE A 23 2.55 23.87 -1.73
CA ILE A 23 3.79 23.27 -2.20
C ILE A 23 4.96 23.79 -1.35
N GLY A 24 5.69 22.88 -0.68
CA GLY A 24 6.76 23.26 0.23
C GLY A 24 6.29 24.13 1.41
N CYS A 25 7.20 24.80 2.11
CA CYS A 25 6.86 25.55 3.33
C CYS A 25 6.38 26.98 3.04
N GLN A 26 6.73 27.52 1.87
CA GLN A 26 6.42 28.90 1.45
C GLN A 26 6.04 28.98 -0.04
N GLY A 27 5.78 27.85 -0.69
CA GLY A 27 5.44 27.86 -2.11
C GLY A 27 3.97 28.17 -2.36
N GLU A 28 3.60 28.01 -3.61
CA GLU A 28 2.25 28.26 -4.11
C GLU A 28 1.20 27.37 -3.44
N ARG A 29 -0.04 27.88 -3.44
CA ARG A 29 -1.21 27.11 -3.04
C ARG A 29 -2.00 26.73 -4.28
N LEU A 30 -2.27 25.45 -4.43
CA LEU A 30 -3.06 24.90 -5.52
C LEU A 30 -4.17 24.03 -4.94
N SER A 31 -5.26 23.87 -5.70
CA SER A 31 -6.22 22.82 -5.37
C SER A 31 -5.53 21.46 -5.51
N LEU A 32 -6.01 20.47 -4.76
CA LEU A 32 -5.55 19.09 -4.87
C LEU A 32 -5.66 18.62 -6.32
N GLN A 33 -6.74 18.96 -7.01
CA GLN A 33 -6.94 18.53 -8.39
C GLN A 33 -5.94 19.16 -9.36
N ASP A 34 -5.69 20.46 -9.26
CA ASP A 34 -4.72 21.14 -10.14
C ASP A 34 -3.31 20.61 -9.90
N TRP A 35 -2.95 20.43 -8.62
CA TRP A 35 -1.64 19.91 -8.28
C TRP A 35 -1.48 18.45 -8.73
N ALA A 36 -2.48 17.60 -8.51
CA ALA A 36 -2.46 16.21 -8.98
C ALA A 36 -2.32 16.15 -10.51
N LYS A 37 -3.09 16.94 -11.27
CA LYS A 37 -2.98 17.00 -12.74
C LYS A 37 -1.57 17.39 -13.19
N ARG A 38 -0.93 18.36 -12.52
CA ARG A 38 0.47 18.72 -12.79
C ARG A 38 1.42 17.55 -12.56
N VAL A 39 1.25 16.80 -11.46
CA VAL A 39 2.07 15.61 -11.18
C VAL A 39 1.85 14.53 -12.24
N PHE A 40 0.61 14.32 -12.68
CA PHE A 40 0.30 13.29 -13.68
C PHE A 40 0.87 13.58 -15.07
N VAL A 41 1.07 14.85 -15.44
CA VAL A 41 1.81 15.22 -16.66
C VAL A 41 3.23 14.62 -16.66
N GLU A 42 3.93 14.71 -15.52
CA GLU A 42 5.27 14.17 -15.37
C GLU A 42 5.25 12.63 -15.25
N LEU A 43 4.30 12.07 -14.50
CA LEU A 43 4.13 10.61 -14.39
C LEU A 43 3.85 9.96 -15.76
N ARG A 44 3.09 10.64 -16.63
CA ARG A 44 2.79 10.14 -17.98
C ARG A 44 4.03 10.08 -18.86
N GLN A 45 4.96 11.02 -18.72
CA GLN A 45 6.24 10.95 -19.44
C GLN A 45 7.03 9.72 -19.02
N ILE A 46 7.07 9.43 -17.72
CA ILE A 46 7.70 8.22 -17.19
C ILE A 46 6.97 6.96 -17.71
N ALA A 47 5.64 6.98 -17.73
CA ALA A 47 4.84 5.85 -18.22
C ALA A 47 5.16 5.49 -19.67
N VAL A 48 5.34 6.49 -20.55
CA VAL A 48 5.74 6.28 -21.95
C VAL A 48 7.10 5.57 -22.05
N GLU A 49 8.09 5.99 -21.26
CA GLU A 49 9.42 5.37 -21.27
C GLU A 49 9.37 3.93 -20.74
N MET A 50 8.58 3.69 -19.68
CA MET A 50 8.38 2.37 -19.10
C MET A 50 7.68 1.41 -20.10
N ASP A 51 6.64 1.88 -20.78
CA ASP A 51 5.91 1.12 -21.80
C ASP A 51 6.77 0.86 -23.05
N SER A 52 7.63 1.81 -23.43
CA SER A 52 8.59 1.63 -24.53
C SER A 52 9.59 0.50 -24.23
N ALA A 53 10.05 0.39 -22.98
CA ALA A 53 10.97 -0.65 -22.56
C ALA A 53 10.31 -2.01 -22.33
N ALA A 54 9.10 -2.04 -21.75
CA ALA A 54 8.38 -3.27 -21.42
C ALA A 54 7.56 -3.84 -22.59
N GLY A 55 7.18 -2.99 -23.55
CA GLY A 55 6.20 -3.29 -24.58
C GLY A 55 4.76 -3.21 -24.07
N GLY A 56 3.85 -2.69 -24.90
CA GLY A 56 2.44 -2.47 -24.55
C GLY A 56 2.16 -1.05 -24.06
N ASP A 57 1.08 -0.88 -23.29
CA ASP A 57 0.57 0.41 -22.80
C ASP A 57 0.14 0.35 -21.31
N ALA A 58 0.65 -0.63 -20.56
CA ALA A 58 0.17 -0.93 -19.21
C ALA A 58 0.38 0.24 -18.23
N TYR A 59 1.51 0.96 -18.32
CA TYR A 59 1.78 2.10 -17.45
C TYR A 59 0.91 3.30 -17.83
N GLN A 60 0.78 3.60 -19.12
CA GLN A 60 -0.09 4.68 -19.60
C GLN A 60 -1.57 4.43 -19.28
N ALA A 61 -2.05 3.18 -19.42
CA ALA A 61 -3.42 2.80 -19.07
C ALA A 61 -3.72 3.01 -17.58
N VAL A 62 -2.73 2.80 -16.70
CA VAL A 62 -2.84 3.12 -15.27
C VAL A 62 -2.90 4.63 -15.05
N CYS A 63 -2.09 5.42 -15.75
CA CYS A 63 -2.19 6.89 -15.70
C CYS A 63 -3.60 7.36 -16.11
N ASP A 64 -4.13 6.87 -17.23
CA ASP A 64 -5.49 7.22 -17.69
C ASP A 64 -6.55 6.89 -16.64
N LYS A 65 -6.47 5.69 -16.05
CA LYS A 65 -7.40 5.25 -15.01
C LYS A 65 -7.35 6.16 -13.78
N LEU A 66 -6.15 6.48 -13.28
CA LEU A 66 -5.98 7.23 -12.03
C LEU A 66 -6.18 8.74 -12.22
N GLU A 67 -5.88 9.29 -13.39
CA GLU A 67 -6.22 10.68 -13.71
C GLU A 67 -7.73 10.93 -13.62
N ALA A 68 -8.55 9.97 -14.07
CA ALA A 68 -10.00 10.06 -13.94
C ALA A 68 -10.47 10.14 -12.48
N TRP A 69 -9.69 9.64 -11.51
CA TRP A 69 -10.04 9.69 -10.08
C TRP A 69 -9.83 11.07 -9.47
N ILE A 70 -8.99 11.92 -10.09
CA ILE A 70 -8.73 13.29 -9.63
C ILE A 70 -10.03 14.12 -9.65
N ASP A 71 -10.79 14.00 -10.74
CA ASP A 71 -12.05 14.73 -10.91
C ASP A 71 -13.27 13.98 -10.31
N ASN A 72 -13.11 12.68 -10.06
CA ASN A 72 -14.14 11.77 -9.53
C ASN A 72 -13.65 11.07 -8.25
N PRO A 73 -13.64 11.77 -7.10
CA PRO A 73 -13.06 11.24 -5.86
C PRO A 73 -13.77 9.98 -5.33
N GLU A 74 -14.99 9.68 -5.77
CA GLU A 74 -15.68 8.43 -5.42
C GLU A 74 -15.07 7.19 -6.08
N LEU A 75 -14.29 7.37 -7.15
CA LEU A 75 -13.51 6.28 -7.74
C LEU A 75 -12.30 5.90 -6.88
N THR A 76 -11.89 6.74 -5.93
CA THR A 76 -10.79 6.38 -5.01
C THR A 76 -11.16 5.20 -4.13
N ILE A 77 -10.17 4.45 -3.66
CA ILE A 77 -10.41 3.28 -2.79
C ILE A 77 -11.21 3.67 -1.54
N SER A 78 -10.95 4.86 -0.95
CA SER A 78 -11.71 5.34 0.20
C SER A 78 -13.16 5.73 -0.16
N GLY A 79 -13.41 6.25 -1.37
CA GLY A 79 -14.76 6.46 -1.91
C GLY A 79 -15.51 5.15 -2.11
N GLN A 80 -14.90 4.20 -2.83
CA GLN A 80 -15.47 2.87 -3.06
C GLN A 80 -15.77 2.12 -1.75
N LEU A 81 -14.83 2.15 -0.79
CA LEU A 81 -15.03 1.52 0.51
C LEU A 81 -16.16 2.16 1.30
N LEU A 82 -16.30 3.50 1.24
CA LEU A 82 -17.41 4.19 1.89
C LEU A 82 -18.76 3.80 1.28
N GLU A 83 -18.86 3.75 -0.05
CA GLU A 83 -20.09 3.33 -0.73
C GLU A 83 -20.45 1.87 -0.38
N LEU A 84 -19.48 0.97 -0.42
CA LEU A 84 -19.66 -0.42 -0.01
C LEU A 84 -20.09 -0.54 1.47
N THR A 85 -19.54 0.32 2.33
CA THR A 85 -19.92 0.40 3.75
C THR A 85 -21.37 0.85 3.92
N LYS A 86 -21.83 1.83 3.14
CA LYS A 86 -23.23 2.28 3.14
C LYS A 86 -24.15 1.19 2.64
N GLU A 87 -23.79 0.53 1.54
CA GLU A 87 -24.56 -0.56 0.93
C GLU A 87 -24.76 -1.74 1.89
N LEU A 88 -23.68 -2.23 2.50
CA LEU A 88 -23.75 -3.37 3.43
C LEU A 88 -24.24 -2.97 4.82
N GLY A 89 -24.29 -1.67 5.14
CA GLY A 89 -24.76 -1.16 6.42
C GLY A 89 -23.76 -1.34 7.56
N GLY A 90 -22.46 -1.17 7.28
CA GLY A 90 -21.40 -1.07 8.30
C GLY A 90 -20.10 -1.80 7.96
N LEU A 91 -18.98 -1.29 8.49
CA LEU A 91 -17.62 -1.80 8.20
C LEU A 91 -17.42 -3.27 8.58
N GLY A 92 -18.02 -3.72 9.69
CA GLY A 92 -17.93 -5.14 10.10
C GLY A 92 -18.51 -6.08 9.04
N LYS A 93 -19.63 -5.70 8.43
CA LYS A 93 -20.25 -6.49 7.35
C LYS A 93 -19.43 -6.47 6.07
N VAL A 94 -18.82 -5.33 5.74
CA VAL A 94 -17.84 -5.25 4.63
C VAL A 94 -16.69 -6.22 4.86
N GLY A 95 -16.10 -6.19 6.05
CA GLY A 95 -15.00 -7.09 6.41
C GLY A 95 -15.38 -8.56 6.32
N CYS A 96 -16.56 -8.93 6.85
CA CYS A 96 -17.06 -10.30 6.74
C CYS A 96 -17.30 -10.72 5.28
N ALA A 97 -17.95 -9.87 4.48
CA ALA A 97 -18.26 -10.18 3.08
C ALA A 97 -16.99 -10.37 2.24
N LEU A 98 -16.03 -9.44 2.34
CA LEU A 98 -14.74 -9.53 1.65
C LEU A 98 -13.92 -10.72 2.16
N GLY A 99 -13.90 -10.96 3.47
CA GLY A 99 -13.19 -12.09 4.07
C GLY A 99 -13.72 -13.43 3.59
N MET A 100 -15.04 -13.61 3.51
CA MET A 100 -15.67 -14.81 2.97
C MET A 100 -15.34 -14.99 1.48
N LYS A 101 -15.49 -13.93 0.67
CA LYS A 101 -15.16 -13.94 -0.75
C LYS A 101 -13.71 -14.35 -1.00
N PHE A 102 -12.76 -13.67 -0.35
CA PHE A 102 -11.34 -13.96 -0.55
C PHE A 102 -10.95 -15.33 0.01
N ARG A 103 -11.61 -15.83 1.07
CA ARG A 103 -11.40 -17.20 1.53
C ARG A 103 -11.79 -18.21 0.44
N GLU A 104 -12.95 -18.04 -0.19
CA GLU A 104 -13.41 -18.94 -1.25
C GLU A 104 -12.49 -18.88 -2.47
N GLU A 105 -12.11 -17.68 -2.92
CA GLU A 105 -11.19 -17.49 -4.05
C GLU A 105 -9.82 -18.13 -3.79
N ASN A 106 -9.24 -17.94 -2.60
CA ASN A 106 -7.94 -18.52 -2.28
C ASN A 106 -7.98 -20.05 -2.11
N LEU A 107 -9.07 -20.62 -1.55
CA LEU A 107 -9.22 -22.07 -1.45
C LEU A 107 -9.42 -22.73 -2.83
N ALA A 108 -10.04 -22.03 -3.77
CA ALA A 108 -10.21 -22.49 -5.14
C ALA A 108 -8.95 -22.27 -6.00
N HIS A 109 -8.04 -21.39 -5.58
CA HIS A 109 -6.85 -21.04 -6.33
C HIS A 109 -5.79 -22.15 -6.24
N GLY A 110 -5.41 -22.68 -7.39
CA GLY A 110 -4.28 -23.60 -7.50
C GLY A 110 -2.95 -22.87 -7.43
N TYR A 111 -1.95 -23.55 -6.88
CA TYR A 111 -0.55 -23.19 -6.93
C TYR A 111 -0.06 -22.83 -8.35
N GLN A 112 0.52 -21.62 -8.54
CA GLN A 112 1.02 -21.14 -9.84
C GLN A 112 2.54 -21.18 -9.99
N HIS A 113 3.27 -20.74 -8.96
CA HIS A 113 4.74 -20.65 -8.98
C HIS A 113 5.40 -21.63 -8.01
N TYR A 114 4.82 -21.81 -6.84
CA TYR A 114 5.21 -22.81 -5.84
C TYR A 114 4.31 -24.02 -5.95
N SER A 115 4.77 -25.19 -5.51
CA SER A 115 3.91 -26.37 -5.34
C SER A 115 3.54 -26.57 -3.87
N GLN A 116 2.54 -27.42 -3.62
CA GLN A 116 2.19 -27.87 -2.27
C GLN A 116 3.41 -28.50 -1.57
N ASP A 117 4.15 -29.38 -2.27
CA ASP A 117 5.33 -30.05 -1.70
C ASP A 117 6.43 -29.05 -1.27
N ILE A 118 6.66 -27.98 -2.04
CA ILE A 118 7.61 -26.92 -1.66
C ILE A 118 7.16 -26.23 -0.38
N MET A 119 5.88 -25.90 -0.27
CA MET A 119 5.32 -25.23 0.90
C MET A 119 5.38 -26.13 2.14
N GLU A 120 5.01 -27.41 2.02
CA GLU A 120 5.08 -28.38 3.12
C GLU A 120 6.53 -28.63 3.58
N THR A 121 7.47 -28.67 2.63
CA THR A 121 8.90 -28.77 2.95
C THR A 121 9.38 -27.54 3.73
N GLU A 122 8.94 -26.33 3.37
CA GLU A 122 9.33 -25.11 4.08
C GLU A 122 8.71 -25.04 5.49
N VAL A 123 7.53 -25.63 5.72
CA VAL A 123 6.97 -25.76 7.07
C VAL A 123 7.93 -26.55 7.96
N ALA A 124 8.39 -27.73 7.52
CA ALA A 124 9.33 -28.53 8.30
C ALA A 124 10.70 -27.84 8.45
N SER A 125 11.19 -27.23 7.37
CA SER A 125 12.49 -26.55 7.39
C SER A 125 12.50 -25.32 8.30
N SER A 126 11.43 -24.53 8.34
CA SER A 126 11.36 -23.31 9.16
C SER A 126 11.35 -23.64 10.65
N VAL A 127 10.62 -24.69 11.07
CA VAL A 127 10.61 -25.16 12.46
C VAL A 127 11.99 -25.68 12.88
N GLU A 128 12.67 -26.43 12.03
CA GLU A 128 14.01 -26.94 12.33
C GLU A 128 15.04 -25.80 12.42
N LYS A 129 14.98 -24.82 11.51
CA LYS A 129 15.83 -23.61 11.58
C LYS A 129 15.58 -22.83 12.87
N GLN A 130 14.31 -22.70 13.29
CA GLN A 130 13.97 -22.07 14.57
C GLN A 130 14.60 -22.82 15.74
N ARG A 131 14.43 -24.15 15.82
CA ARG A 131 15.02 -24.98 16.87
C ARG A 131 16.54 -24.85 16.92
N GLN A 132 17.20 -24.89 15.77
CA GLN A 132 18.66 -24.71 15.68
C GLN A 132 19.10 -23.33 16.17
N ALA A 133 18.35 -22.27 15.86
CA ALA A 133 18.63 -20.94 16.36
C ALA A 133 18.52 -20.88 17.88
N GLU A 134 17.40 -21.37 18.44
CA GLU A 134 17.16 -21.43 19.89
C GLU A 134 18.21 -22.27 20.64
N GLU A 135 18.69 -23.36 20.05
CA GLU A 135 19.77 -24.18 20.64
C GLU A 135 21.16 -23.55 20.52
N SER A 136 21.34 -22.66 19.55
CA SER A 136 22.60 -21.94 19.33
C SER A 136 22.74 -20.68 20.18
N ASP A 137 21.70 -20.28 20.91
CA ASP A 137 21.73 -19.12 21.79
C ASP A 137 22.72 -19.35 22.94
N THR A 138 23.70 -18.47 23.03
CA THR A 138 24.75 -18.50 24.07
C THR A 138 24.60 -17.41 25.13
N LEU A 139 23.74 -16.43 24.86
CA LEU A 139 23.45 -15.30 25.74
C LEU A 139 22.05 -15.45 26.32
N SER A 140 21.83 -14.91 27.51
CA SER A 140 20.47 -14.62 27.95
C SER A 140 19.84 -13.55 27.06
N PHE A 141 18.51 -13.53 27.02
CA PHE A 141 17.79 -12.53 26.21
C PHE A 141 18.14 -11.09 26.61
N ASP A 142 18.33 -10.83 27.91
CA ASP A 142 18.69 -9.49 28.42
C ASP A 142 20.08 -9.07 27.92
N GLU A 143 21.08 -9.97 27.98
CA GLU A 143 22.44 -9.70 27.46
C GLU A 143 22.44 -9.47 25.94
N PHE A 144 21.61 -10.24 25.21
CA PHE A 144 21.42 -10.02 23.78
C PHE A 144 20.88 -8.60 23.51
N LEU A 145 19.86 -8.14 24.24
CA LEU A 145 19.28 -6.81 24.05
C LEU A 145 20.26 -5.69 24.43
N GLU A 146 21.02 -5.85 25.51
CA GLU A 146 22.05 -4.88 25.90
C GLU A 146 23.11 -4.71 24.80
N ASN A 147 23.55 -5.81 24.20
CA ASN A 147 24.50 -5.82 23.09
C ASN A 147 23.88 -5.24 21.80
N TYR A 148 22.66 -5.64 21.47
CA TYR A 148 21.95 -5.19 20.27
C TYR A 148 21.76 -3.67 20.26
N PHE A 149 21.44 -3.06 21.41
CA PHE A 149 21.24 -1.62 21.54
C PHE A 149 22.49 -0.84 21.97
N ALA A 150 23.66 -1.48 22.06
CA ALA A 150 24.89 -0.81 22.49
C ALA A 150 25.25 0.40 21.61
N TYR A 151 24.86 0.40 20.32
CA TYR A 151 25.08 1.51 19.40
C TYR A 151 24.30 2.79 19.74
N LEU A 152 23.23 2.71 20.53
CA LEU A 152 22.46 3.89 20.98
C LEU A 152 23.10 4.62 22.16
N LYS A 153 24.11 4.01 22.79
CA LYS A 153 24.85 4.58 23.93
C LYS A 153 26.12 5.34 23.48
N GLN A 154 26.39 5.38 22.17
CA GLN A 154 27.44 6.22 21.56
C GLN A 154 26.86 7.58 21.18
#